data_AF-A0A0J8DBN1-F1
#
_entry.id   AF-A0A0J8DBN1-F1
#
_cell.length_a   1.000
_cell.length_b   1.000
_cell.length_c   1.000
_cell.angle_alpha   90.00
_cell.angle_beta   90.00
_cell.angle_gamma   90.00
#
_symmetry.space_group_name_H-M   'P 1'
#
loop_
_entity.id
_entity.type
_entity.pdbx_description
1 polymer ?
#
loop_
_entity_poly.entity_id
_entity_poly.type
_entity_poly.pdbx_seq_one_letter_code
_entity_poly.pdbx_strand_id
1 'polypeptide(L)'
;MKIDAISTLNTLGLDNSIIDKTKRSSETKSFGDFLKESLDKVNDKQINSNEITQKAIIGEVSNVHDVLVAAEEAKLSLELTVQVRNKIVEAYQEINRMQL
;
A
#
# COMPACT_ATOMS: atom_id res chain seq x y z
N MET A 1 66.26 6.89 -0.87
CA MET A 1 65.07 7.40 -0.14
C MET A 1 64.33 8.39 -1.03
N LYS A 2 63.00 8.28 -1.17
CA LYS A 2 62.05 9.10 -1.95
C LYS A 2 61.43 8.43 -3.19
N ILE A 3 60.83 7.23 -3.04
CA ILE A 3 59.77 6.84 -4.01
C ILE A 3 58.57 6.09 -3.38
N ASP A 4 58.60 5.72 -2.10
CA ASP A 4 57.48 5.02 -1.45
C ASP A 4 56.27 5.90 -1.07
N ALA A 5 56.34 7.22 -1.28
CA ALA A 5 55.29 8.16 -0.88
C ALA A 5 54.10 8.27 -1.87
N ILE A 6 54.19 7.66 -3.06
CA ILE A 6 53.13 7.74 -4.09
C ILE A 6 52.21 6.51 -4.06
N SER A 7 52.64 5.37 -3.49
CA SER A 7 51.79 4.18 -3.34
C SER A 7 50.78 4.31 -2.19
N THR A 8 51.11 5.09 -1.15
CA THR A 8 50.25 5.35 0.01
C THR A 8 49.12 6.34 -0.25
N LEU A 9 49.17 7.08 -1.38
CA LEU A 9 48.05 7.92 -1.84
C LEU A 9 46.93 7.10 -2.50
N ASN A 10 47.20 5.83 -2.84
CA ASN A 10 46.18 4.90 -3.34
C ASN A 10 45.55 4.04 -2.23
N THR A 11 46.05 4.15 -1.00
CA THR A 11 45.49 3.48 0.20
C THR A 11 44.68 4.42 1.09
N LEU A 12 44.74 5.73 0.83
CA LEU A 12 43.75 6.68 1.33
C LEU A 12 42.55 6.62 0.40
N GLY A 13 41.75 5.56 0.60
CA GLY A 13 40.45 5.39 -0.03
C GLY A 13 39.58 6.61 0.25
N LEU A 14 39.63 7.58 -0.67
CA LEU A 14 38.44 8.32 -1.07
C LEU A 14 37.54 7.30 -1.75
N ASP A 15 36.89 6.53 -0.89
CA ASP A 15 35.80 5.63 -1.21
C ASP A 15 34.78 6.42 -2.01
N ASN A 16 34.74 6.12 -3.31
CA ASN A 16 33.78 6.68 -4.23
C ASN A 16 32.34 6.24 -3.85
N SER A 17 32.12 5.47 -2.79
CA SER A 17 30.79 5.21 -2.22
C SER A 17 30.17 6.41 -1.48
N ILE A 18 30.92 7.48 -1.18
CA ILE A 18 30.31 8.71 -0.62
C ILE A 18 29.54 9.50 -1.69
N ILE A 19 29.98 9.45 -2.97
CA ILE A 19 29.24 10.04 -4.09
C ILE A 19 27.95 9.24 -4.36
N ASP A 20 27.92 7.94 -4.08
CA ASP A 20 26.77 7.06 -4.31
C ASP A 20 25.74 7.08 -3.15
N LYS A 21 26.16 7.35 -1.91
CA LYS A 21 25.25 7.46 -0.76
C LYS A 21 24.46 8.76 -0.70
N THR A 22 24.89 9.79 -1.43
CA THR A 22 24.15 11.08 -1.48
C THR A 22 23.05 11.07 -2.55
N LYS A 23 22.96 10.02 -3.39
CA LYS A 23 21.89 9.81 -4.37
C LYS A 23 20.92 8.68 -3.99
N ARG A 24 20.79 8.40 -2.68
CA ARG A 24 19.86 7.38 -2.14
C ARG A 24 18.92 7.93 -1.07
N SER A 25 18.63 9.24 -1.11
CA SER A 25 17.60 9.87 -0.26
C SER A 25 16.45 10.49 -1.05
N SER A 26 16.17 10.00 -2.26
CA SER A 26 14.96 10.38 -2.99
C SER A 26 14.45 9.29 -3.94
N GLU A 27 14.56 8.02 -3.56
CA GLU A 27 13.52 7.08 -3.99
C GLU A 27 12.31 7.39 -3.10
N THR A 28 11.60 8.46 -3.45
CA THR A 28 10.18 8.54 -3.16
C THR A 28 9.63 7.23 -3.68
N LYS A 29 9.29 6.28 -2.80
CA LYS A 29 8.65 5.01 -3.19
C LYS A 29 7.65 5.37 -4.28
N SER A 30 7.85 4.83 -5.48
CA SER A 30 7.01 5.20 -6.61
C SER A 30 5.57 4.92 -6.22
N PHE A 31 4.62 5.72 -6.69
CA PHE A 31 3.21 5.44 -6.46
C PHE A 31 2.86 3.98 -6.87
N GLY A 32 3.56 3.45 -7.88
CA GLY A 32 3.45 2.04 -8.27
C GLY A 32 3.90 1.05 -7.19
N ASP A 33 4.96 1.36 -6.44
CA ASP A 33 5.43 0.51 -5.33
C ASP A 33 4.46 0.56 -4.15
N PHE A 34 3.91 1.73 -3.86
CA PHE A 34 2.87 1.90 -2.84
C PHE A 34 1.58 1.19 -3.21
N LEU A 35 1.17 1.27 -4.48
CA LEU A 35 -0.01 0.59 -5.01
C LEU A 35 0.16 -0.92 -4.98
N LYS A 36 1.34 -1.42 -5.34
CA LYS A 36 1.68 -2.85 -5.26
C LYS A 36 1.63 -3.35 -3.82
N GLU A 37 2.27 -2.63 -2.89
CA GLU A 37 2.26 -2.97 -1.45
C GLU A 37 0.83 -2.95 -0.88
N SER A 38 -0.01 -2.04 -1.37
CA SER A 38 -1.43 -1.95 -0.96
C SER A 38 -2.26 -3.10 -1.54
N LEU A 39 -2.03 -3.50 -2.80
CA LEU A 39 -2.68 -4.65 -3.41
C LEU A 39 -2.33 -5.95 -2.67
N ASP A 40 -1.05 -6.13 -2.33
CA ASP A 40 -0.58 -7.30 -1.59
C ASP A 40 -1.25 -7.36 -0.20
N LYS A 41 -1.36 -6.21 0.50
CA LYS A 41 -2.07 -6.10 1.77
C LYS A 41 -3.57 -6.41 1.68
N VAL A 42 -4.22 -6.05 0.57
CA VAL A 42 -5.63 -6.38 0.34
C VAL A 42 -5.80 -7.89 0.11
N ASN A 43 -4.91 -8.50 -0.67
CA ASN A 43 -4.91 -9.94 -0.89
C ASN A 43 -4.77 -10.73 0.44
N ASP A 44 -3.84 -10.31 1.31
CA ASP A 44 -3.66 -10.93 2.63
C ASP A 44 -4.89 -10.76 3.52
N LYS A 45 -5.52 -9.57 3.50
CA LYS A 45 -6.78 -9.33 4.21
C LYS A 45 -7.92 -10.19 3.68
N GLN A 46 -7.97 -10.46 2.38
CA GLN A 46 -9.00 -11.28 1.75
C GLN A 46 -8.86 -12.76 2.14
N ILE A 47 -7.62 -13.28 2.21
CA ILE A 47 -7.35 -14.63 2.70
C ILE A 47 -7.77 -14.77 4.18
N ASN A 48 -7.40 -13.80 5.02
CA ASN A 48 -7.77 -13.79 6.44
C ASN A 48 -9.29 -13.67 6.63
N SER A 49 -9.94 -12.81 5.85
CA SER A 49 -11.40 -12.69 5.84
C SER A 49 -12.08 -14.01 5.49
N ASN A 50 -11.58 -14.74 4.49
CA ASN A 50 -12.11 -16.06 4.13
C ASN A 50 -12.00 -17.09 5.26
N GLU A 51 -10.90 -17.09 6.03
CA GLU A 51 -10.78 -17.95 7.21
C GLU A 51 -11.77 -17.57 8.32
N ILE A 52 -11.96 -16.27 8.57
CA ILE A 52 -12.90 -15.77 9.58
C ILE A 52 -14.34 -16.07 9.15
N THR A 53 -14.67 -15.89 7.87
CA THR A 53 -15.98 -16.24 7.31
C THR A 53 -16.25 -17.73 7.40
N GLN A 54 -15.26 -18.59 7.13
CA GLN A 54 -15.41 -20.03 7.36
C GLN A 54 -15.71 -20.35 8.82
N LYS A 55 -15.03 -19.69 9.78
CA LYS A 55 -15.28 -19.85 11.22
C LYS A 55 -16.66 -19.33 11.66
N ALA A 56 -17.17 -18.28 11.03
CA ALA A 56 -18.52 -17.75 11.31
C ALA A 56 -19.65 -18.68 10.80
N ILE A 57 -19.44 -19.37 9.68
CA ILE A 57 -20.42 -20.32 9.10
C ILE A 57 -20.62 -21.56 9.99
N ILE A 58 -19.65 -21.90 10.85
CA ILE A 58 -19.71 -23.03 11.79
C ILE A 58 -20.70 -22.78 12.96
N GLY A 59 -21.31 -21.59 13.04
CA GLY A 59 -22.56 -21.41 13.77
C GLY A 59 -22.45 -20.96 15.23
N GLU A 60 -21.38 -20.29 15.64
CA GLU A 60 -21.33 -19.59 16.93
C GLU A 60 -22.00 -18.21 16.85
N VAL A 61 -23.34 -18.14 16.72
CA VAL A 61 -24.03 -16.88 17.04
C VAL A 61 -25.41 -17.13 17.64
N SER A 62 -25.49 -16.87 18.95
CA SER A 62 -26.61 -17.15 19.85
C SER A 62 -27.72 -16.06 19.86
N ASN A 63 -27.78 -15.15 18.89
CA ASN A 63 -28.73 -14.04 18.96
C ASN A 63 -29.25 -13.59 17.58
N VAL A 64 -30.50 -13.97 17.28
CA VAL A 64 -31.24 -13.54 16.07
C VAL A 64 -31.35 -12.01 15.96
N HIS A 65 -31.27 -11.29 17.08
CA HIS A 65 -31.29 -9.82 17.10
C HIS A 65 -30.04 -9.21 16.45
N ASP A 66 -28.87 -9.81 16.66
CA ASP A 66 -27.60 -9.34 16.11
C ASP A 66 -27.55 -9.54 14.60
N VAL A 67 -28.22 -10.57 14.07
CA VAL A 67 -28.34 -10.81 12.62
C VAL A 67 -29.12 -9.71 11.92
N LEU A 68 -30.20 -9.20 12.53
CA LEU A 68 -30.99 -8.10 11.97
C LEU A 68 -30.21 -6.78 12.00
N VAL A 69 -29.50 -6.50 13.09
CA VAL A 69 -28.65 -5.30 13.20
C VAL A 69 -27.52 -5.35 12.17
N ALA A 70 -26.84 -6.50 12.06
CA ALA A 70 -25.78 -6.69 11.07
C ALA A 70 -26.30 -6.58 9.63
N ALA A 71 -27.52 -7.05 9.35
CA ALA A 71 -28.14 -6.93 8.03
C ALA A 71 -28.43 -5.46 7.66
N GLU A 72 -28.95 -4.66 8.60
CA GLU A 72 -29.22 -3.24 8.34
C GLU A 72 -27.93 -2.42 8.21
N GLU A 73 -26.91 -2.73 9.02
CA GLU A 73 -25.57 -2.12 8.91
C GLU A 73 -24.90 -2.44 7.57
N ALA A 74 -25.00 -3.70 7.12
CA ALA A 74 -24.50 -4.13 5.82
C ALA A 74 -25.19 -3.41 4.66
N LYS A 75 -26.51 -3.22 4.74
CA LYS A 75 -27.28 -2.47 3.75
C LYS A 75 -26.85 -1.01 3.67
N LEU A 76 -26.73 -0.32 4.80
CA LEU A 76 -26.27 1.07 4.86
C LEU A 76 -24.84 1.21 4.30
N SER A 77 -23.96 0.27 4.66
CA SER A 77 -22.58 0.24 4.18
C SER A 77 -22.49 0.03 2.67
N LEU A 78 -23.37 -0.81 2.10
CA LEU A 78 -23.46 -1.03 0.66
C LEU A 78 -23.93 0.25 -0.06
N GLU A 79 -24.96 0.92 0.46
CA GLU A 79 -25.45 2.18 -0.11
C GLU A 79 -24.36 3.25 -0.12
N LEU A 80 -23.64 3.40 1.00
CA LEU A 80 -22.49 4.31 1.10
C LEU A 80 -21.40 3.96 0.08
N THR A 81 -21.09 2.68 -0.08
CA THR A 81 -20.09 2.21 -1.04
C THR A 81 -20.47 2.58 -2.47
N VAL A 82 -21.74 2.45 -2.85
CA VAL A 82 -22.23 2.85 -4.17
C VAL A 82 -22.07 4.36 -4.38
N GLN A 83 -22.36 5.17 -3.37
CA GLN A 83 -22.18 6.63 -3.45
C GLN A 83 -20.71 7.01 -3.62
N VAL A 84 -19.81 6.38 -2.86
CA VAL A 84 -18.35 6.59 -2.98
C VAL A 84 -17.86 6.18 -4.37
N ARG A 85 -18.27 5.01 -4.86
CA ARG A 85 -17.96 4.55 -6.22
C ARG A 85 -18.38 5.58 -7.26
N ASN A 86 -19.60 6.07 -7.18
CA ASN A 86 -20.11 7.07 -8.12
C ASN A 86 -19.28 8.36 -8.07
N LYS A 87 -18.93 8.86 -6.88
CA LYS A 87 -18.09 10.04 -6.72
C LYS A 87 -16.67 9.87 -7.27
N ILE A 88 -16.08 8.68 -7.15
CA ILE A 88 -14.77 8.38 -7.75
C ILE A 88 -14.86 8.39 -9.27
N VAL A 89 -15.91 7.80 -9.86
CA VAL A 89 -16.13 7.82 -11.32
C VAL A 89 -16.33 9.24 -11.82
N GLU A 90 -17.14 10.05 -11.13
CA GLU A 90 -17.33 11.47 -11.45
C GLU A 90 -16.00 12.25 -11.38
N ALA A 91 -15.20 12.03 -10.32
CA ALA A 91 -13.89 12.68 -10.17
C ALA A 91 -12.92 12.30 -11.30
N TYR A 92 -12.93 11.04 -11.73
CA TYR A 92 -12.14 10.61 -12.89
C TYR A 92 -12.60 11.26 -14.19
N GLN A 93 -13.92 11.36 -14.41
CA GLN A 93 -14.47 12.05 -15.58
C GLN A 93 -14.13 13.54 -15.57
N GLU A 94 -14.19 14.19 -14.42
CA GLU A 94 -13.85 15.61 -14.26
C GLU A 94 -12.38 15.89 -14.57
N ILE A 95 -11.46 15.08 -14.04
CA ILE A 95 -10.02 15.21 -14.31
C ILE A 95 -9.72 15.05 -15.81
N ASN A 96 -10.36 14.09 -16.48
CA ASN A 96 -10.20 13.93 -17.93
C ASN A 96 -10.74 15.13 -18.72
N ARG A 97 -11.84 15.74 -18.26
CA ARG A 97 -12.41 16.93 -18.90
C ARG A 97 -11.55 18.19 -18.71
N MET A 98 -10.71 18.22 -17.67
CA MET A 98 -9.75 19.31 -17.44
C MET A 98 -8.46 19.20 -18.28
N GLN A 99 -8.14 18.02 -18.82
CA GLN A 99 -6.89 17.79 -19.58
C GLN A 99 -7.05 17.95 -21.10
N LEU A 100 -8.23 18.32 -21.60
CA LEU A 100 -8.47 18.74 -22.98
C LEU A 100 -8.41 20.27 -23.10
#